data_AF-A0A947KKX5-F1
#
_entry.id   AF-A0A947KKX5-F1
#
_cell.length_a   1.000
_cell.length_b   1.000
_cell.length_c   1.000
_cell.angle_alpha   90.00
_cell.angle_beta   90.00
_cell.angle_gamma   90.00
#
_symmetry.space_group_name_H-M   'P 1'
#
loop_
_entity.id
_entity.type
_entity.pdbx_description
1 polymer ?
#
loop_
_entity_poly.entity_id
_entity_poly.type
_entity_poly.pdbx_seq_one_letter_code
_entity_poly.pdbx_strand_id
1 'polypeptide(L)'
;MASQDSAKIPRGSPRGASLGITTCALAETVTNAVSSNIVPDMATVDVMPGLTFEKLVGSLLKQQGYEVGNMRASSDYGVDIIINKDKERIAVQVKRSKNKIARKAISDAVAGMKYYNCTKAMVVTNSEFTEDAREFARGTECILIDRTILQQWLDSSKHAQSVAAFGTIGPTNN
;
A
#
# COMPACT_ATOMS: atom_id res chain seq x y z
N MET A 1 -56.91 -32.95 -28.80
CA MET A 1 -56.92 -31.83 -27.84
C MET A 1 -56.39 -30.60 -28.55
N ALA A 2 -57.32 -29.77 -29.01
CA ALA A 2 -57.03 -28.43 -29.46
C ALA A 2 -56.85 -27.54 -28.22
N SER A 3 -55.88 -26.61 -28.27
CA SER A 3 -56.03 -25.29 -27.66
C SER A 3 -55.01 -24.36 -28.30
N GLN A 4 -55.56 -23.46 -29.11
CA GLN A 4 -54.95 -22.20 -29.49
C GLN A 4 -54.83 -21.33 -28.24
N ASP A 5 -53.82 -20.48 -28.15
CA ASP A 5 -54.04 -19.16 -27.59
C ASP A 5 -53.14 -18.12 -28.28
N SER A 6 -53.79 -17.06 -28.75
CA SER A 6 -53.24 -15.91 -29.42
C SER A 6 -53.68 -14.69 -28.64
N ALA A 7 -52.74 -13.95 -28.06
CA ALA A 7 -52.93 -12.59 -27.60
C ALA A 7 -51.55 -11.99 -27.31
N LYS A 8 -51.21 -10.71 -27.52
CA LYS A 8 -51.79 -9.55 -28.18
C LYS A 8 -50.74 -8.46 -27.92
N ILE A 9 -50.24 -7.78 -28.96
CA ILE A 9 -49.36 -6.61 -28.81
C ILE A 9 -50.19 -5.42 -28.31
N PRO A 10 -49.62 -4.52 -27.48
CA PRO A 10 -49.87 -3.10 -27.69
C PRO A 10 -48.57 -2.30 -27.88
N ARG A 11 -48.63 -1.38 -28.86
CA ARG A 11 -47.64 -0.35 -29.13
C ARG A 11 -47.73 0.73 -28.06
N GLY A 12 -46.59 1.29 -27.68
CA GLY A 12 -46.52 2.52 -26.88
C GLY A 12 -45.12 3.13 -26.88
N SER A 13 -44.88 4.08 -27.79
CA SER A 13 -43.92 5.18 -27.58
C SER A 13 -44.75 6.38 -27.10
N PRO A 14 -44.27 7.23 -26.16
CA PRO A 14 -43.44 8.36 -26.60
C PRO A 14 -42.40 8.90 -25.58
N ARG A 15 -41.34 9.51 -26.16
CA ARG A 15 -40.73 10.81 -25.82
C ARG A 15 -40.35 11.14 -24.36
N GLY A 16 -39.04 11.22 -24.12
CA GLY A 16 -38.36 12.47 -23.74
C GLY A 16 -38.43 12.95 -22.27
N ALA A 17 -37.27 12.91 -21.60
CA ALA A 17 -36.75 13.86 -20.61
C ALA A 17 -35.40 13.29 -20.13
N SER A 18 -34.26 13.76 -20.63
CA SER A 18 -33.44 14.86 -20.08
C SER A 18 -33.12 14.75 -18.58
N LEU A 19 -31.86 15.06 -18.27
CA LEU A 19 -31.27 15.50 -17.00
C LEU A 19 -30.24 14.53 -16.40
N GLY A 20 -28.99 15.01 -16.43
CA GLY A 20 -28.03 14.69 -15.39
C GLY A 20 -26.93 13.69 -15.75
N ILE A 21 -26.26 13.84 -16.89
CA ILE A 21 -24.81 13.61 -16.83
C ILE A 21 -24.24 14.72 -15.94
N THR A 22 -24.27 14.48 -14.64
CA THR A 22 -23.41 15.18 -13.70
C THR A 22 -22.01 14.68 -14.03
N THR A 23 -21.41 15.25 -15.08
CA THR A 23 -19.96 15.25 -15.25
C THR A 23 -19.43 16.18 -14.16
N CYS A 24 -19.47 15.69 -12.93
CA CYS A 24 -18.95 16.37 -11.77
C CYS A 24 -17.44 16.38 -11.91
N ALA A 25 -16.89 17.57 -11.93
CA ALA A 25 -15.48 17.86 -11.77
C ALA A 25 -14.59 17.36 -12.91
N LEU A 26 -14.30 18.30 -13.82
CA LEU A 26 -12.91 18.62 -14.13
C LEU A 26 -12.11 18.78 -12.82
N ALA A 27 -11.65 17.66 -12.26
CA ALA A 27 -10.55 17.59 -11.32
C ALA A 27 -9.31 17.09 -12.08
N GLU A 28 -9.03 17.70 -13.23
CA GLU A 28 -7.85 17.43 -14.04
C GLU A 28 -7.07 18.72 -14.23
N THR A 29 -6.61 19.33 -13.14
CA THR A 29 -5.44 20.19 -13.22
C THR A 29 -4.71 20.22 -11.89
N VAL A 30 -3.39 20.02 -11.98
CA VAL A 30 -2.38 20.11 -10.93
C VAL A 30 -2.22 18.85 -10.06
N THR A 31 -1.39 17.92 -10.55
CA THR A 31 -0.09 17.57 -9.92
C THR A 31 0.68 16.58 -10.82
N ASN A 32 1.02 17.01 -12.04
CA ASN A 32 2.12 16.41 -12.79
C ASN A 32 3.35 17.30 -12.60
N ALA A 33 4.04 17.17 -11.46
CA ALA A 33 5.40 17.70 -11.23
C ALA A 33 5.96 17.32 -9.84
N VAL A 34 5.95 16.05 -9.41
CA VAL A 34 6.95 15.59 -8.43
C VAL A 34 7.36 14.13 -8.65
N SER A 35 7.71 13.77 -9.88
CA SER A 35 8.60 12.63 -10.11
C SER A 35 10.03 13.11 -9.89
N SER A 36 10.51 13.12 -8.64
CA SER A 36 11.91 12.89 -8.24
C SER A 36 12.12 13.14 -6.73
N ASN A 37 12.34 12.05 -5.99
CA ASN A 37 13.20 11.99 -4.81
C ASN A 37 12.88 12.80 -3.54
N ILE A 38 11.70 13.37 -3.32
CA ILE A 38 11.40 13.95 -1.99
C ILE A 38 10.81 12.86 -1.08
N VAL A 39 11.58 12.42 -0.09
CA VAL A 39 11.09 11.53 0.96
C VAL A 39 10.05 12.31 1.79
N PRO A 40 8.78 11.89 1.80
CA PRO A 40 7.73 12.61 2.51
C PRO A 40 7.96 12.60 4.02
N ASP A 41 7.47 13.61 4.71
CA ASP A 41 7.44 13.63 6.17
C ASP A 41 6.28 12.79 6.72
N MET A 42 6.30 12.53 8.03
CA MET A 42 5.24 11.75 8.68
C MET A 42 3.86 12.41 8.57
N ALA A 43 3.80 13.75 8.51
CA ALA A 43 2.54 14.49 8.33
C ALA A 43 1.92 14.20 6.95
N THR A 44 2.73 14.14 5.89
CA THR A 44 2.31 13.77 4.53
C THR A 44 1.86 12.31 4.47
N VAL A 45 2.58 11.41 5.15
CA VAL A 45 2.22 9.99 5.26
C VAL A 45 0.83 9.79 5.88
N ASP A 46 0.47 10.61 6.86
CA ASP A 46 -0.82 10.49 7.55
C ASP A 46 -2.02 10.89 6.67
N VAL A 47 -1.80 11.78 5.68
CA VAL A 47 -2.85 12.28 4.78
C VAL A 47 -2.87 11.60 3.41
N MET A 48 -1.83 10.85 3.05
CA MET A 48 -1.74 10.27 1.71
C MET A 48 -2.73 9.11 1.48
N PRO A 49 -3.16 8.87 0.22
CA PRO A 49 -3.97 7.72 -0.14
C PRO A 49 -3.27 6.40 0.18
N GLY A 50 -4.04 5.35 0.54
CA GLY A 50 -3.50 4.03 0.89
C GLY A 50 -2.60 3.44 -0.19
N LEU A 51 -3.01 3.54 -1.46
CA LEU A 51 -2.20 3.09 -2.60
C LEU A 51 -0.86 3.84 -2.73
N THR A 52 -0.83 5.13 -2.42
CA THR A 52 0.42 5.92 -2.42
C THR A 52 1.32 5.51 -1.25
N PHE A 53 0.73 5.22 -0.10
CA PHE A 53 1.45 4.71 1.06
C PHE A 53 2.09 3.34 0.80
N GLU A 54 1.37 2.42 0.14
CA GLU A 54 1.92 1.13 -0.28
C GLU A 54 3.13 1.29 -1.20
N LYS A 55 3.04 2.18 -2.20
CA LYS A 55 4.16 2.51 -3.10
C LYS A 55 5.36 3.10 -2.36
N LEU A 56 5.10 3.98 -1.39
CA LEU A 56 6.14 4.55 -0.54
C LEU A 56 6.84 3.45 0.27
N VAL A 57 6.08 2.61 0.96
CA VAL A 57 6.62 1.48 1.74
C VAL A 57 7.44 0.55 0.85
N GLY A 58 6.94 0.22 -0.35
CA GLY A 58 7.69 -0.57 -1.33
C GLY A 58 9.02 0.07 -1.72
N SER A 59 9.06 1.40 -1.85
CA SER A 59 10.29 2.15 -2.19
C SER A 59 11.27 2.18 -1.01
N LEU A 60 10.78 2.36 0.21
CA LEU A 60 11.59 2.29 1.43
C LEU A 60 12.18 0.90 1.63
N LEU A 61 11.40 -0.17 1.40
CA LEU A 61 11.89 -1.54 1.49
C LEU A 61 13.03 -1.79 0.50
N LYS A 62 12.93 -1.29 -0.74
CA LYS A 62 14.06 -1.35 -1.70
C LYS A 62 15.30 -0.65 -1.19
N GLN A 63 15.16 0.53 -0.59
CA GLN A 63 16.29 1.28 -0.03
C GLN A 63 16.92 0.58 1.18
N GLN A 64 16.15 -0.17 1.94
CA GLN A 64 16.63 -1.02 3.04
C GLN A 64 17.29 -2.33 2.54
N GLY A 65 17.42 -2.52 1.23
CA GLY A 65 18.08 -3.67 0.61
C GLY A 65 17.18 -4.89 0.42
N TYR A 66 15.85 -4.73 0.48
CA TYR A 66 14.91 -5.80 0.16
C TYR A 66 14.59 -5.82 -1.34
N GLU A 67 14.52 -7.02 -1.91
CA GLU A 67 14.03 -7.22 -3.27
C GLU A 67 12.50 -7.26 -3.25
N VAL A 68 11.86 -6.22 -3.80
CA VAL A 68 10.39 -6.20 -3.93
C VAL A 68 9.98 -7.05 -5.13
N GLY A 69 9.47 -8.25 -4.85
CA GLY A 69 9.17 -9.24 -5.87
C GLY A 69 7.87 -8.96 -6.64
N ASN A 70 6.75 -8.77 -5.93
CA ASN A 70 5.48 -8.44 -6.57
C ASN A 70 4.59 -7.62 -5.62
N MET A 71 4.16 -6.44 -6.06
CA MET A 71 3.12 -5.65 -5.41
C MET A 71 1.78 -6.12 -5.95
N ARG A 72 0.93 -6.68 -5.09
CA ARG A 72 -0.37 -7.20 -5.51
C ARG A 72 -1.38 -6.06 -5.48
N ALA A 73 -2.06 -5.85 -6.60
CA ALA A 73 -3.14 -4.86 -6.68
C ALA A 73 -4.42 -5.30 -5.92
N SER A 74 -4.52 -6.58 -5.55
CA SER A 74 -5.67 -7.15 -4.83
C SER A 74 -5.20 -7.76 -3.51
N SER A 75 -5.59 -7.15 -2.39
CA SER A 75 -5.22 -7.55 -1.02
C SER A 75 -6.13 -8.67 -0.48
N ASP A 76 -6.50 -9.63 -1.31
CA ASP A 76 -7.56 -10.61 -0.99
C ASP A 76 -7.27 -11.45 0.28
N TYR A 77 -5.99 -11.56 0.64
CA TYR A 77 -5.51 -12.33 1.80
C TYR A 77 -4.71 -11.50 2.80
N GLY A 78 -4.87 -10.17 2.79
CA GLY A 78 -4.16 -9.29 3.73
C GLY A 78 -2.64 -9.25 3.54
N VAL A 79 -2.17 -9.40 2.30
CA VAL A 79 -0.75 -9.20 1.95
C VAL A 79 -0.71 -8.30 0.73
N ASP A 80 -0.07 -7.14 0.88
CA ASP A 80 -0.01 -6.13 -0.16
C ASP A 80 1.28 -6.29 -0.98
N ILE A 81 2.39 -6.63 -0.31
CA ILE A 81 3.71 -6.74 -0.92
C ILE A 81 4.38 -8.05 -0.50
N ILE A 82 4.98 -8.75 -1.44
CA ILE A 82 5.90 -9.85 -1.15
C ILE A 82 7.30 -9.38 -1.47
N ILE A 83 8.18 -9.44 -0.47
CA ILE A 83 9.58 -9.07 -0.58
C ILE A 83 10.47 -10.27 -0.33
N ASN A 84 11.67 -10.26 -0.90
CA ASN A 84 12.71 -11.23 -0.63
C ASN A 84 13.92 -10.52 -0.03
N LYS A 85 14.60 -11.19 0.89
CA LYS A 85 15.91 -10.78 1.37
C LYS A 85 16.75 -12.03 1.56
N ASP A 86 17.83 -12.13 0.80
CA ASP A 86 18.68 -13.31 0.77
C ASP A 86 17.89 -14.58 0.42
N LYS A 87 17.69 -15.48 1.39
CA LYS A 87 16.92 -16.72 1.24
C LYS A 87 15.55 -16.66 1.94
N GLU A 88 15.18 -15.51 2.49
CA GLU A 88 13.91 -15.32 3.19
C GLU A 88 12.90 -14.61 2.30
N ARG A 89 11.68 -15.14 2.30
CA ARG A 89 10.53 -14.56 1.60
C ARG A 89 9.56 -14.03 2.62
N ILE A 90 9.23 -12.75 2.55
CA ILE A 90 8.50 -12.04 3.59
C ILE A 90 7.19 -11.52 3.02
N ALA A 91 6.09 -11.88 3.66
CA ALA A 91 4.77 -11.32 3.37
C ALA A 91 4.58 -10.03 4.14
N VAL A 92 4.33 -8.93 3.44
CA VAL A 92 4.16 -7.59 4.02
C VAL A 92 2.71 -7.16 3.91
N GLN A 93 2.09 -6.87 5.05
CA GLN A 93 0.83 -6.14 5.14
C GLN A 93 1.13 -4.68 5.43
N VAL A 94 0.66 -3.79 4.58
CA VAL A 94 0.70 -2.35 4.75
C VAL A 94 -0.67 -1.90 5.24
N LYS A 95 -0.72 -1.28 6.42
CA LYS A 95 -1.97 -0.74 6.97
C LYS A 95 -1.80 0.70 7.41
N ARG A 96 -2.46 1.60 6.68
CA ARG A 96 -2.58 3.00 7.08
C ARG A 96 -3.82 3.18 7.96
N SER A 97 -3.65 3.70 9.17
CA SER A 97 -4.73 3.94 10.12
C SER A 97 -4.42 5.17 10.98
N LYS A 98 -5.48 5.83 11.47
CA LYS A 98 -5.34 6.86 12.51
C LYS A 98 -5.31 6.25 13.92
N ASN A 99 -5.92 5.07 14.08
CA ASN A 99 -6.01 4.35 15.33
C ASN A 99 -4.95 3.27 15.42
N LYS A 100 -4.67 2.85 16.66
CA LYS A 100 -3.75 1.74 16.95
C LYS A 100 -4.16 0.47 16.20
N ILE A 101 -3.16 -0.23 15.68
CA ILE A 101 -3.35 -1.46 14.92
C ILE A 101 -3.62 -2.61 15.88
N ALA A 102 -4.80 -3.23 15.69
CA ALA A 102 -5.22 -4.39 16.46
C ALA A 102 -4.50 -5.67 15.99
N ARG A 103 -4.50 -6.68 16.87
CA ARG A 103 -3.96 -8.03 16.62
C ARG A 103 -4.42 -8.64 15.30
N LYS A 104 -5.64 -8.34 14.85
CA LYS A 104 -6.21 -8.87 13.61
C LYS A 104 -5.31 -8.62 12.40
N ALA A 105 -4.68 -7.45 12.29
CA ALA A 105 -3.79 -7.14 11.16
C ALA A 105 -2.57 -8.09 11.10
N ILE A 106 -2.04 -8.48 12.25
CA ILE A 106 -0.92 -9.44 12.34
C ILE A 106 -1.42 -10.84 12.01
N SER A 107 -2.61 -11.22 12.50
CA SER A 107 -3.22 -12.50 12.17
C SER A 107 -3.45 -12.66 10.66
N ASP A 108 -3.92 -11.60 9.99
CA ASP A 108 -4.15 -11.59 8.55
C ASP A 108 -2.80 -11.72 7.81
N ALA A 109 -1.76 -10.98 8.22
CA ALA A 109 -0.42 -11.09 7.64
C ALA A 109 0.20 -12.48 7.82
N VAL A 110 0.05 -13.11 8.99
CA VAL A 110 0.55 -14.47 9.28
C VAL A 110 -0.22 -15.52 8.48
N ALA A 111 -1.54 -15.35 8.30
CA ALA A 111 -2.33 -16.23 7.44
C ALA A 111 -1.90 -16.10 5.97
N GLY A 112 -1.72 -14.89 5.48
CA GLY A 112 -1.23 -14.60 4.13
C GLY A 112 0.19 -15.13 3.90
N MET A 113 1.08 -15.02 4.89
CA MET A 113 2.40 -15.62 4.87
C MET A 113 2.33 -17.12 4.57
N LYS A 114 1.46 -17.86 5.27
CA LYS A 114 1.27 -19.30 5.03
C LYS A 114 0.69 -19.58 3.64
N TYR A 115 -0.32 -18.81 3.22
CA TYR A 115 -0.95 -18.97 1.91
C TYR A 115 0.05 -18.77 0.76
N TYR A 116 0.94 -17.79 0.88
CA TYR A 116 1.95 -17.49 -0.13
C TYR A 116 3.27 -18.25 0.05
N ASN A 117 3.35 -19.18 1.02
CA ASN A 117 4.56 -19.94 1.34
C ASN A 117 5.79 -19.05 1.61
N CYS A 118 5.56 -17.99 2.38
CA CYS A 118 6.58 -17.06 2.87
C CYS A 118 7.15 -17.58 4.20
N THR A 119 8.40 -17.24 4.51
CA THR A 119 9.10 -17.66 5.73
C THR A 119 8.83 -16.72 6.90
N LYS A 120 8.53 -15.44 6.63
CA LYS A 120 8.23 -14.44 7.66
C LYS A 120 7.05 -13.55 7.26
N ALA A 121 6.40 -12.97 8.27
CA ALA A 121 5.37 -11.96 8.11
C ALA A 121 5.89 -10.61 8.64
N MET A 122 5.50 -9.54 7.97
CA MET A 122 5.83 -8.17 8.36
C MET A 122 4.58 -7.31 8.26
N VAL A 123 4.35 -6.47 9.25
CA VAL A 123 3.27 -5.47 9.23
C VAL A 123 3.87 -4.08 9.31
N VAL A 124 3.52 -3.24 8.33
CA VAL A 124 3.97 -1.84 8.24
C VAL A 124 2.78 -0.92 8.44
N THR A 125 2.93 0.04 9.35
CA THR A 125 1.88 1.04 9.63
C THR A 125 2.47 2.41 9.92
N ASN A 126 1.68 3.45 9.71
CA ASN A 126 1.98 4.83 10.14
C ASN A 126 1.58 5.10 11.60
N SER A 127 0.91 4.15 12.25
CA SER A 127 0.40 4.26 13.63
C SER A 127 1.20 3.35 14.59
N GLU A 128 0.66 3.16 15.78
CA GLU A 128 1.22 2.27 16.80
C GLU A 128 0.45 0.95 16.86
N PHE A 129 1.09 -0.11 17.35
CA PHE A 129 0.43 -1.38 17.65
C PHE A 129 -0.14 -1.38 19.08
N THR A 130 -1.26 -2.08 19.30
CA THR A 130 -1.74 -2.36 20.66
C THR A 130 -0.78 -3.32 21.39
N GLU A 131 -0.81 -3.36 22.72
CA GLU A 131 0.07 -4.27 23.47
C GLU A 131 -0.24 -5.75 23.13
N ASP A 132 -1.52 -6.10 23.03
CA ASP A 132 -1.97 -7.43 22.56
C ASP A 132 -1.41 -7.78 21.16
N ALA A 133 -1.29 -6.78 20.28
CA ALA A 133 -0.74 -6.97 18.95
C ALA A 133 0.77 -7.23 19.03
N ARG A 134 1.51 -6.47 19.84
CA ARG A 134 2.95 -6.69 20.07
C ARG A 134 3.23 -8.05 20.69
N GLU A 135 2.44 -8.46 21.67
CA GLU A 135 2.57 -9.77 22.29
C GLU A 135 2.31 -10.91 21.28
N PHE A 136 1.26 -10.78 20.48
CA PHE A 136 0.98 -11.76 19.43
C PHE A 136 2.07 -11.80 18.35
N ALA A 137 2.66 -10.65 17.99
CA ALA A 137 3.79 -10.60 17.07
C ALA A 137 5.01 -11.33 17.61
N ARG A 138 5.32 -11.18 18.91
CA ARG A 138 6.41 -11.91 19.58
C ARG A 138 6.23 -13.43 19.46
N GLY A 139 5.01 -13.93 19.66
CA GLY A 139 4.72 -15.37 19.54
C GLY A 139 4.66 -15.92 18.12
N THR A 140 4.50 -15.06 17.11
CA THR A 140 4.43 -15.45 15.69
C THR A 140 5.67 -15.07 14.89
N GLU A 141 6.68 -14.50 15.56
CA GLU A 141 7.89 -13.95 14.96
C GLU A 141 7.60 -12.94 13.82
N CYS A 142 6.48 -12.22 13.94
CA CYS A 142 6.08 -11.23 12.96
C CYS A 142 6.83 -9.91 13.19
N ILE A 143 7.41 -9.37 12.13
CA ILE A 143 8.15 -8.11 12.16
C ILE A 143 7.15 -6.95 12.19
N LEU A 144 7.25 -6.09 13.20
CA LEU A 144 6.39 -4.91 13.33
C LEU A 144 7.18 -3.65 12.98
N ILE A 145 6.70 -2.92 11.99
CA ILE A 145 7.21 -1.60 11.60
C ILE A 145 6.16 -0.58 11.99
N ASP A 146 6.41 0.10 13.11
CA ASP A 146 5.56 1.16 13.64
C ASP A 146 5.96 2.53 13.08
N ARG A 147 5.26 3.56 13.55
CA ARG A 147 5.54 4.97 13.21
C ARG A 147 7.01 5.36 13.43
N THR A 148 7.61 4.92 14.52
CA THR A 148 8.98 5.32 14.90
C THR A 148 10.00 4.69 13.96
N ILE A 149 9.85 3.39 13.67
CA ILE A 149 10.73 2.69 12.73
C ILE A 149 10.54 3.24 11.31
N LEU A 150 9.29 3.50 10.91
CA LEU A 150 9.00 4.12 9.62
C LEU A 150 9.65 5.50 9.49
N GLN A 151 9.61 6.32 10.55
CA GLN A 151 10.28 7.62 10.57
C GLN A 151 11.80 7.47 10.43
N GLN A 152 12.41 6.49 11.10
CA GLN A 152 13.84 6.19 10.94
C GLN A 152 14.19 5.83 9.49
N TRP A 153 13.34 5.07 8.80
CA TRP A 153 13.53 4.76 7.39
C TRP A 153 13.47 6.04 6.54
N LEU A 154 12.49 6.91 6.76
CA LEU A 154 12.38 8.18 6.04
C LEU A 154 13.62 9.06 6.27
N ASP A 155 14.10 9.17 7.50
CA ASP A 155 15.26 10.01 7.82
C ASP A 155 16.57 9.43 7.25
N SER A 156 16.70 8.11 7.24
CA SER A 156 17.80 7.41 6.58
C SER A 156 17.80 7.67 5.07
N SER A 157 16.63 7.65 4.44
CA SER A 157 16.46 7.92 3.01
C SER A 157 16.79 9.38 2.65
N LYS A 158 16.47 10.35 3.52
CA LYS A 158 16.85 11.77 3.34
C LYS A 158 18.36 11.94 3.41
N HIS A 159 19.03 11.29 4.36
CA HIS A 159 20.48 11.32 4.48
C HIS A 159 21.17 10.68 3.27
N ALA A 160 20.66 9.54 2.79
CA ALA A 160 21.20 8.89 1.59
C ALA A 160 21.12 9.79 0.34
N GLN A 161 20.08 10.61 0.22
CA GLN A 161 19.93 11.56 -0.88
C GLN A 161 20.82 12.80 -0.72
N SER A 162 21.03 13.30 0.49
CA SER A 162 21.90 14.46 0.72
C SER A 162 23.38 14.15 0.44
N VAL A 163 23.85 12.95 0.81
CA VAL A 163 25.24 12.53 0.52
C VAL A 163 25.47 12.27 -0.98
N ALA A 164 24.47 11.73 -1.69
CA ALA A 164 24.55 11.53 -3.13
C ALA A 164 24.57 12.86 -3.91
N ALA A 165 23.91 13.90 -3.38
CA ALA A 165 23.91 15.23 -4.00
C ALA A 165 25.23 16.00 -3.80
N PHE A 166 26.04 15.65 -2.79
CA PHE A 166 27.29 16.35 -2.45
C PHE A 166 28.57 15.59 -2.85
N GLY A 167 28.46 14.33 -3.28
CA GLY A 167 29.59 13.42 -3.51
C GLY A 167 29.99 13.21 -4.97
N THR A 168 30.44 14.26 -5.68
CA THR A 168 31.21 14.10 -6.94
C THR A 168 32.40 15.07 -7.01
N ILE A 169 33.18 15.17 -5.94
CA ILE A 169 34.54 15.73 -6.02
C ILE A 169 35.49 14.54 -5.91
N GLY A 170 35.76 13.90 -7.05
CA GLY A 170 36.76 12.84 -7.11
C GLY A 170 38.14 13.39 -6.71
N PRO A 171 39.02 12.59 -6.08
CA PRO A 171 40.38 13.04 -5.79
C PRO A 171 41.14 13.21 -7.10
N THR A 172 41.42 14.46 -7.51
CA THR A 172 42.44 14.73 -8.52
C THR A 172 43.79 14.45 -7.87
N ASN A 173 44.42 13.35 -8.32
CA ASN A 173 45.80 13.00 -7.99
C ASN A 173 46.73 14.13 -8.49
N ASN A 174 47.69 14.50 -7.64
CA ASN A 174 48.82 15.37 -7.94
C ASN A 174 50.08 14.54 -8.00
#